data_AF-A0A257V8E1-F1
#
_entry.id   AF-A0A257V8E1-F1
#
_cell.length_a   1.000
_cell.length_b   1.000
_cell.length_c   1.000
_cell.angle_alpha   90.00
_cell.angle_beta   90.00
_cell.angle_gamma   90.00
#
_symmetry.space_group_name_H-M   'P 1'
#
loop_
_entity.id
_entity.type
_entity.pdbx_description
1 polymer ?
#
loop_
_entity_poly.entity_id
_entity_poly.type
_entity_poly.pdbx_seq_one_letter_code
_entity_poly.pdbx_strand_id
1 'polypeptide(L)'
;MAGGCLGSAVLDPERLPVQDGTLFDLASLTKPLATALLALQAEDRGELDLEARVPGGPFTFLQLLRHEAGYPSWMPVYAFAKGRDGVHRWLMRECPRGPAGAKTDYSCLGYILLGLLLEKILHAPLDRLFAERVAGPLGLGPADTCFRPPEGLREGTAATERGPFHEADMTRQNGTDLPSFREPAGWGQVNDGNARALDGIAGNAGLFGRLEAVERLAGAFREGSSLLSA
;
A
#
# COMPACT_ATOMS: atom_id res chain seq x y z
N MET A 1 10.59 24.51 -20.58
CA MET A 1 11.72 24.13 -19.72
C MET A 1 12.19 22.77 -20.17
N ALA A 2 13.48 22.59 -20.47
CA ALA A 2 13.99 21.27 -20.83
C ALA A 2 13.77 20.34 -19.63
N GLY A 3 13.03 19.25 -19.83
CA GLY A 3 12.80 18.24 -18.81
C GLY A 3 14.12 17.64 -18.37
N GLY A 4 14.26 17.44 -17.07
CA GLY A 4 15.42 16.79 -16.49
C GLY A 4 15.14 16.37 -15.05
N CYS A 5 15.60 15.18 -14.69
CA CYS A 5 15.55 14.68 -13.33
C CYS A 5 16.64 15.35 -12.46
N LEU A 6 16.34 15.56 -11.18
CA LEU A 6 17.29 16.12 -10.21
C LEU A 6 17.46 15.16 -9.01
N GLY A 7 18.65 15.20 -8.39
CA GLY A 7 18.96 14.43 -7.20
C GLY A 7 19.54 13.05 -7.49
N SER A 8 19.58 12.21 -6.46
CA SER A 8 20.14 10.85 -6.51
C SER A 8 19.07 9.83 -6.15
N ALA A 9 18.87 8.83 -7.01
CA ALA A 9 18.00 7.68 -6.73
C ALA A 9 18.59 6.77 -5.66
N VAL A 10 19.91 6.73 -5.55
CA VAL A 10 20.67 5.94 -4.59
C VAL A 10 21.81 6.78 -4.04
N LEU A 11 22.07 6.67 -2.74
CA LEU A 11 23.18 7.38 -2.07
C LEU A 11 24.29 6.44 -1.60
N ASP A 12 23.96 5.18 -1.33
CA ASP A 12 24.84 4.15 -0.78
C ASP A 12 24.47 2.81 -1.45
N PRO A 13 25.43 1.95 -1.86
CA PRO A 13 26.88 2.13 -1.77
C PRO A 13 27.47 3.14 -2.76
N GLU A 14 26.74 3.46 -3.83
CA GLU A 14 27.16 4.41 -4.86
C GLU A 14 26.06 5.46 -5.11
N ARG A 15 26.50 6.69 -5.40
CA ARG A 15 25.58 7.77 -5.75
C ARG A 15 25.13 7.64 -7.20
N LEU A 16 23.90 7.17 -7.40
CA LEU A 16 23.29 7.08 -8.73
C LEU A 16 22.28 8.22 -8.94
N PRO A 17 22.28 8.89 -10.10
CA PRO A 17 21.34 9.98 -10.38
C PRO A 17 19.92 9.44 -10.57
N VAL A 18 18.92 10.28 -10.28
CA VAL A 18 17.55 10.03 -10.73
C VAL A 18 17.49 10.10 -12.26
N GLN A 19 16.79 9.16 -12.88
CA GLN A 19 16.52 9.10 -14.32
C GLN A 19 15.01 9.13 -14.56
N ASP A 20 14.58 9.46 -15.78
CA ASP A 20 13.16 9.53 -16.13
C ASP A 20 12.43 8.19 -15.88
N GLY A 21 13.14 7.07 -16.02
CA GLY A 21 12.63 5.72 -15.75
C GLY A 21 12.75 5.26 -14.30
N THR A 22 13.20 6.11 -13.36
CA THR A 22 13.36 5.70 -11.96
C THR A 22 12.01 5.41 -11.32
N LEU A 23 11.84 4.19 -10.81
CA LEU A 23 10.68 3.78 -10.03
C LEU A 23 10.89 4.14 -8.55
N PHE A 24 9.90 4.77 -7.93
CA PHE A 24 9.96 5.09 -6.51
C PHE A 24 9.01 4.19 -5.73
N ASP A 25 9.41 3.77 -4.52
CA ASP A 25 8.44 3.26 -3.54
C ASP A 25 7.48 4.41 -3.20
N LEU A 26 6.21 4.24 -3.58
CA LEU A 26 5.20 5.29 -3.42
C LEU A 26 4.66 5.35 -1.98
N ALA A 27 5.13 4.47 -1.10
CA ALA A 27 4.73 4.40 0.29
C ALA A 27 3.20 4.49 0.43
N SER A 28 2.70 5.45 1.20
CA SER A 28 1.27 5.60 1.47
C SER A 28 0.42 6.09 0.30
N LEU A 29 1.00 6.54 -0.82
CA LEU A 29 0.22 6.77 -2.04
C LEU A 29 -0.40 5.48 -2.59
N THR A 30 0.11 4.31 -2.18
CA THR A 30 -0.53 3.01 -2.42
C THR A 30 -2.01 3.00 -1.99
N LYS A 31 -2.34 3.70 -0.89
CA LYS A 31 -3.70 3.73 -0.34
C LYS A 31 -4.71 4.29 -1.35
N PRO A 32 -4.61 5.55 -1.81
CA PRO A 32 -5.52 6.06 -2.83
C PRO A 32 -5.28 5.43 -4.20
N LEU A 33 -4.02 5.27 -4.62
CA LEU A 33 -3.71 4.93 -6.02
C LEU A 33 -3.86 3.44 -6.37
N ALA A 34 -4.02 2.56 -5.39
CA ALA A 34 -4.31 1.14 -5.64
C ALA A 34 -5.52 0.67 -4.83
N THR A 35 -5.41 0.67 -3.51
CA THR A 35 -6.42 0.03 -2.64
C THR A 35 -7.78 0.71 -2.72
N ALA A 36 -7.82 2.05 -2.69
CA ALA A 36 -9.07 2.79 -2.78
C ALA A 36 -9.69 2.70 -4.18
N LEU A 37 -8.88 2.82 -5.25
CA LEU A 37 -9.37 2.62 -6.62
C LEU A 37 -9.99 1.22 -6.81
N LEU A 38 -9.36 0.18 -6.28
CA LEU A 38 -9.91 -1.17 -6.33
C LEU A 38 -11.21 -1.32 -5.54
N ALA A 39 -11.32 -0.69 -4.38
CA ALA A 39 -12.54 -0.71 -3.57
C ALA A 39 -13.70 0.01 -4.28
N LEU A 40 -13.45 1.20 -4.83
CA LEU A 40 -14.43 1.98 -5.58
C LEU A 40 -14.86 1.24 -6.86
N GLN A 41 -13.91 0.63 -7.59
CA GLN A 41 -14.27 -0.21 -8.75
C GLN A 41 -15.09 -1.44 -8.38
N ALA A 42 -14.81 -2.07 -7.23
CA ALA A 42 -15.62 -3.19 -6.77
C ALA A 42 -17.05 -2.74 -6.44
N GLU A 43 -17.22 -1.53 -5.90
CA GLU A 43 -18.53 -0.92 -5.67
C GLU A 43 -19.27 -0.61 -6.97
N ASP A 44 -18.63 0.06 -7.92
CA ASP A 44 -19.21 0.36 -9.25
C ASP A 44 -19.69 -0.90 -9.97
N ARG A 45 -19.02 -2.04 -9.73
CA ARG A 45 -19.34 -3.34 -10.34
C ARG A 45 -20.36 -4.15 -9.53
N GLY A 46 -20.81 -3.66 -8.38
CA GLY A 46 -21.71 -4.37 -7.47
C GLY A 46 -21.09 -5.60 -6.79
N GLU A 47 -19.75 -5.71 -6.79
CA GLU A 47 -19.01 -6.78 -6.12
C GLU A 47 -18.79 -6.48 -4.62
N LEU A 48 -18.88 -5.21 -4.25
CA LEU A 48 -18.75 -4.69 -2.88
C LEU A 48 -19.80 -3.61 -2.65
N ASP A 49 -20.33 -3.50 -1.44
CA ASP A 49 -21.09 -2.34 -0.99
C ASP A 49 -20.23 -1.63 0.07
N LEU A 50 -19.80 -0.39 -0.17
CA LEU A 50 -18.92 0.28 0.78
C LEU A 50 -19.64 0.63 2.09
N GLU A 51 -20.95 0.85 2.05
CA GLU A 51 -21.78 1.12 3.23
C GLU A 51 -22.10 -0.17 4.01
N ALA A 52 -21.89 -1.34 3.40
CA ALA A 52 -22.06 -2.60 4.10
C ALA A 52 -21.04 -2.76 5.24
N ARG A 53 -21.50 -3.39 6.33
CA ARG A 53 -20.63 -3.78 7.43
C ARG A 53 -19.66 -4.86 7.00
N VAL A 54 -18.40 -4.71 7.41
CA VAL A 54 -17.39 -5.75 7.25
C VAL A 54 -17.79 -6.96 8.09
N PRO A 55 -17.91 -8.17 7.52
CA PRO A 55 -18.28 -9.36 8.27
C PRO A 55 -17.35 -9.61 9.48
N GLY A 56 -17.93 -9.64 10.67
CA GLY A 56 -17.20 -9.83 11.93
C GLY A 56 -16.53 -8.58 12.51
N GLY A 57 -16.74 -7.40 11.92
CA GLY A 57 -16.25 -6.11 12.41
C GLY A 57 -17.38 -5.13 12.76
N PRO A 58 -17.15 -4.15 13.64
CA PRO A 58 -18.13 -3.13 13.99
C PRO A 58 -18.14 -1.92 13.03
N PHE A 59 -17.45 -1.99 11.89
CA PHE A 59 -17.26 -0.91 10.92
C PHE A 59 -17.71 -1.30 9.51
N THR A 60 -17.96 -0.32 8.66
CA THR A 60 -18.20 -0.49 7.21
C THR A 60 -16.90 -0.48 6.42
N PHE A 61 -16.95 -0.90 5.15
CA PHE A 61 -15.81 -0.76 4.24
C PHE A 61 -15.48 0.72 3.97
N LEU A 62 -16.50 1.58 3.89
CA LEU A 62 -16.36 3.03 3.76
C LEU A 62 -15.63 3.63 4.96
N GLN A 63 -15.92 3.15 6.17
CA GLN A 63 -15.20 3.59 7.38
C GLN A 63 -13.73 3.13 7.38
N LEU A 64 -13.39 1.99 6.77
CA LEU A 64 -11.98 1.63 6.55
C LEU A 64 -11.30 2.60 5.58
N LEU A 65 -11.94 2.89 4.44
CA LEU A 65 -11.45 3.83 3.43
C LEU A 65 -11.24 5.24 4.00
N ARG A 66 -12.18 5.71 4.83
CA ARG A 66 -12.15 7.06 5.42
C ARG A 66 -11.28 7.16 6.68
N HIS A 67 -10.59 6.09 7.07
CA HIS A 67 -9.83 6.05 8.32
C HIS A 67 -10.68 6.30 9.59
N GLU A 68 -11.90 5.81 9.60
CA GLU A 68 -12.89 5.99 10.67
C GLU A 68 -13.15 4.70 11.45
N ALA A 69 -12.47 3.60 11.14
CA ALA A 69 -12.71 2.29 11.74
C ALA A 69 -12.09 2.10 13.15
N GLY A 70 -11.55 3.15 13.78
CA GLY A 70 -11.05 3.10 15.15
C GLY A 70 -9.69 2.39 15.33
N TYR A 71 -8.89 2.32 14.26
CA TYR A 71 -7.54 1.76 14.29
C TYR A 71 -6.51 2.82 14.68
N PRO A 72 -5.42 2.45 15.38
CA PRO A 72 -4.28 3.34 15.54
C PRO A 72 -3.58 3.60 14.20
N SER A 73 -2.75 4.63 14.15
CA SER A 73 -2.14 5.09 12.91
C SER A 73 -1.18 4.07 12.30
N TRP A 74 -0.28 3.53 13.11
CA TRP A 74 0.66 2.49 12.70
C TRP A 74 1.10 1.65 13.92
N MET A 75 1.31 0.36 13.71
CA MET A 75 1.91 -0.58 14.67
C MET A 75 2.74 -1.62 13.91
N PRO A 76 3.75 -2.25 14.55
CA PRO A 76 4.53 -3.32 13.92
C PRO A 76 3.74 -4.63 13.92
N VAL A 77 2.75 -4.74 13.04
CA VAL A 77 1.82 -5.89 12.93
C VAL A 77 2.58 -7.21 12.82
N TYR A 78 3.71 -7.19 12.11
CA TYR A 78 4.59 -8.33 11.93
C TYR A 78 5.17 -8.91 13.24
N ALA A 79 5.14 -8.16 14.34
CA ALA A 79 5.55 -8.64 15.66
C ALA A 79 4.44 -9.41 16.36
N PHE A 80 3.18 -9.14 16.02
CA PHE A 80 2.01 -9.72 16.67
C PHE A 80 1.35 -10.84 15.84
N ALA A 81 1.53 -10.83 14.52
CA ALA A 81 0.89 -11.75 13.62
C ALA A 81 1.81 -12.12 12.44
N LYS A 82 1.65 -13.35 11.94
CA LYS A 82 2.39 -13.89 10.80
C LYS A 82 1.43 -14.38 9.73
N GLY A 83 1.82 -14.20 8.47
CA GLY A 83 1.03 -14.60 7.31
C GLY A 83 -0.27 -13.80 7.18
N ARG A 84 -0.83 -13.81 5.96
CA ARG A 84 -2.04 -13.04 5.62
C ARG A 84 -3.22 -13.35 6.55
N ASP A 85 -3.46 -14.63 6.84
CA ASP A 85 -4.57 -15.03 7.73
C ASP A 85 -4.36 -14.65 9.19
N GLY A 86 -3.13 -14.75 9.68
CA GLY A 86 -2.79 -14.30 11.04
C GLY A 86 -2.99 -12.80 11.18
N VAL A 87 -2.45 -12.03 10.22
CA VAL A 87 -2.58 -10.57 10.18
C VAL A 87 -4.05 -10.15 10.08
N HIS A 88 -4.82 -10.76 9.18
CA HIS A 88 -6.26 -10.51 9.07
C HIS A 88 -7.00 -10.75 10.40
N ARG A 89 -6.77 -11.90 11.05
CA ARG A 89 -7.43 -12.22 12.33
C ARG A 89 -7.06 -11.22 13.43
N TRP A 90 -5.78 -10.86 13.52
CA TRP A 90 -5.30 -9.92 14.53
C TRP A 90 -5.86 -8.51 14.31
N LEU A 91 -5.85 -8.03 13.07
CA LEU A 91 -6.43 -6.73 12.70
C LEU A 91 -7.94 -6.68 12.98
N MET A 92 -8.67 -7.77 12.76
CA MET A 92 -10.13 -7.81 13.03
C MET A 92 -10.47 -7.83 14.52
N ARG A 93 -9.67 -8.50 15.36
CA ARG A 93 -10.05 -8.83 16.75
C ARG A 93 -9.30 -8.06 17.82
N GLU A 94 -7.99 -7.93 17.65
CA GLU A 94 -7.09 -7.49 18.72
C GLU A 94 -6.62 -6.04 18.54
N CYS A 95 -6.74 -5.50 17.33
CA CYS A 95 -6.16 -4.22 16.95
C CYS A 95 -7.06 -2.99 17.14
N PRO A 96 -8.39 -3.02 16.93
CA PRO A 96 -9.22 -1.82 17.11
C PRO A 96 -9.05 -1.23 18.52
N ARG A 97 -8.90 0.10 18.61
CA ARG A 97 -8.66 0.82 19.87
C ARG A 97 -9.75 1.83 20.22
N GLY A 98 -10.67 2.10 19.30
CA GLY A 98 -11.79 2.99 19.52
C GLY A 98 -13.03 2.58 18.72
N PRO A 99 -14.18 3.20 19.00
CA PRO A 99 -15.41 2.96 18.25
C PRO A 99 -15.30 3.47 16.81
N ALA A 100 -15.88 2.70 15.88
CA ALA A 100 -15.99 3.09 14.47
C ALA A 100 -16.87 4.34 14.31
N GLY A 101 -16.52 5.22 13.37
CA GLY A 101 -17.25 6.46 13.07
C GLY A 101 -17.08 7.57 14.10
N ALA A 102 -16.33 7.36 15.19
CA ALA A 102 -16.17 8.38 16.23
C ALA A 102 -15.22 9.52 15.82
N LYS A 103 -14.21 9.22 14.99
CA LYS A 103 -13.28 10.20 14.42
C LYS A 103 -12.57 9.64 13.19
N THR A 104 -12.08 10.53 12.35
CA THR A 104 -11.12 10.24 11.28
C THR A 104 -9.70 10.28 11.86
N ASP A 105 -8.99 9.16 11.82
CA ASP A 105 -7.61 9.03 12.31
C ASP A 105 -6.78 8.19 11.33
N TYR A 106 -5.87 8.86 10.60
CA TYR A 106 -5.09 8.24 9.54
C TYR A 106 -4.46 6.92 9.98
N SER A 107 -4.81 5.83 9.30
CA SER A 107 -4.42 4.48 9.71
C SER A 107 -3.90 3.62 8.56
N CYS A 108 -2.66 3.16 8.69
CA CYS A 108 -2.11 2.09 7.87
C CYS A 108 -2.78 0.76 8.14
N LEU A 109 -3.18 0.49 9.39
CA LEU A 109 -3.72 -0.81 9.80
C LEU A 109 -5.09 -1.08 9.18
N GLY A 110 -5.95 -0.06 9.13
CA GLY A 110 -7.23 -0.13 8.42
C GLY A 110 -7.06 -0.44 6.93
N TYR A 111 -6.06 0.16 6.28
CA TYR A 111 -5.77 -0.10 4.87
C TYR A 111 -5.12 -1.46 4.61
N ILE A 112 -4.29 -1.98 5.53
CA ILE A 112 -3.81 -3.37 5.44
C ILE A 112 -5.00 -4.33 5.47
N LEU A 113 -5.92 -4.14 6.42
CA LEU A 113 -7.13 -4.95 6.52
C LEU A 113 -7.98 -4.84 5.26
N LEU A 114 -8.22 -3.62 4.75
CA LEU A 114 -8.98 -3.40 3.53
C LEU A 114 -8.38 -4.15 2.33
N GLY A 115 -7.06 -4.08 2.15
CA GLY A 115 -6.38 -4.84 1.09
C GLY A 115 -6.61 -6.35 1.21
N LEU A 116 -6.47 -6.92 2.42
CA LEU A 116 -6.73 -8.34 2.66
C LEU A 116 -8.19 -8.75 2.44
N LEU A 117 -9.14 -7.85 2.71
CA LEU A 117 -10.56 -8.08 2.46
C LEU A 117 -10.87 -8.04 0.97
N LEU A 118 -10.32 -7.07 0.22
CA LEU A 118 -10.48 -7.00 -1.24
C LEU A 118 -9.96 -8.25 -1.94
N GLU A 119 -8.81 -8.78 -1.51
CA GLU A 119 -8.30 -10.04 -2.06
C GLU A 119 -9.26 -11.22 -1.88
N LYS A 120 -9.91 -11.29 -0.72
CA LYS A 120 -10.89 -12.34 -0.41
C LYS A 120 -12.18 -12.17 -1.23
N ILE A 121 -12.66 -10.94 -1.35
CA ILE A 121 -13.92 -10.60 -2.04
C ILE A 121 -13.76 -10.78 -3.55
N LEU A 122 -12.62 -10.35 -4.10
CA LEU A 122 -12.34 -10.38 -5.54
C LEU A 122 -11.55 -11.63 -5.97
N HIS A 123 -11.26 -12.54 -5.04
CA HIS A 123 -10.64 -13.84 -5.27
C HIS A 123 -9.29 -13.80 -6.02
N ALA A 124 -8.50 -12.75 -5.81
CA ALA A 124 -7.18 -12.60 -6.41
C ALA A 124 -6.27 -11.73 -5.51
N PRO A 125 -4.94 -11.90 -5.58
CA PRO A 125 -4.02 -11.08 -4.79
C PRO A 125 -4.03 -9.61 -5.27
N LEU A 126 -3.71 -8.69 -4.36
CA LEU A 126 -3.86 -7.25 -4.60
C LEU A 126 -3.00 -6.73 -5.75
N ASP A 127 -1.80 -7.32 -5.95
CA ASP A 127 -0.91 -6.99 -7.05
C ASP A 127 -1.54 -7.31 -8.41
N ARG A 128 -2.15 -8.49 -8.53
CA ARG A 128 -2.87 -8.92 -9.72
C ARG A 128 -4.12 -8.09 -9.97
N LEU A 129 -4.91 -7.85 -8.92
CA LEU A 129 -6.11 -7.00 -9.01
C LEU A 129 -5.75 -5.60 -9.52
N PHE A 130 -4.72 -4.98 -8.96
CA PHE A 130 -4.25 -3.68 -9.40
C PHE A 130 -3.78 -3.70 -10.86
N ALA A 131 -2.96 -4.69 -11.24
CA ALA A 131 -2.45 -4.81 -12.60
C ALA A 131 -3.58 -4.96 -13.64
N GLU A 132 -4.56 -5.82 -13.37
CA GLU A 132 -5.63 -6.15 -14.31
C GLU A 132 -6.74 -5.09 -14.35
N ARG A 133 -7.12 -4.52 -13.20
CA ARG A 133 -8.31 -3.65 -13.09
C ARG A 133 -7.99 -2.15 -13.12
N VAL A 134 -6.76 -1.76 -12.77
CA VAL A 134 -6.35 -0.34 -12.66
C VAL A 134 -5.25 0.01 -13.65
N ALA A 135 -4.07 -0.62 -13.54
CA ALA A 135 -2.90 -0.24 -14.35
C ALA A 135 -3.10 -0.58 -15.84
N GLY A 136 -3.54 -1.80 -16.14
CA GLY A 136 -3.77 -2.27 -17.51
C GLY A 136 -4.74 -1.38 -18.31
N PRO A 137 -5.94 -1.05 -17.79
CA PRO A 137 -6.86 -0.15 -18.48
C PRO A 137 -6.34 1.28 -18.71
N LEU A 138 -5.37 1.74 -17.91
CA LEU A 138 -4.67 3.02 -18.11
C LEU A 138 -3.47 2.92 -19.08
N GLY A 139 -3.23 1.72 -19.63
CA GLY A 139 -2.06 1.43 -20.47
C GLY A 139 -0.74 1.54 -19.72
N LEU A 140 -0.76 1.24 -18.41
CA LEU A 140 0.42 1.21 -17.55
C LEU A 140 0.90 -0.23 -17.37
N GLY A 141 2.18 -0.48 -17.67
CA GLY A 141 2.84 -1.76 -17.44
C GLY A 141 3.68 -1.76 -16.15
N PRO A 142 4.33 -2.90 -15.84
CA PRO A 142 5.16 -3.02 -14.63
C PRO A 142 6.35 -2.05 -14.57
N ALA A 143 6.85 -1.58 -15.71
CA ALA A 143 7.89 -0.56 -15.80
C ALA A 143 7.40 0.85 -15.45
N ASP A 144 6.08 1.07 -15.47
CA ASP A 144 5.45 2.33 -15.09
C ASP A 144 5.02 2.32 -13.61
N THR A 145 4.34 1.24 -13.21
CA THR A 145 3.89 1.03 -11.83
C THR A 145 3.58 -0.44 -11.57
N CYS A 146 3.98 -0.93 -10.40
CA CYS A 146 3.66 -2.28 -9.95
C CYS A 146 3.85 -2.42 -8.44
N PHE A 147 3.18 -3.42 -7.86
CA PHE A 147 3.65 -3.98 -6.60
C PHE A 147 4.84 -4.90 -6.87
N ARG A 148 5.80 -4.94 -5.93
CA ARG A 148 6.95 -5.87 -5.97
C ARG A 148 7.64 -5.90 -7.35
N PRO A 149 8.41 -4.84 -7.69
CA PRO A 149 9.13 -4.76 -8.96
C PRO A 149 9.82 -6.08 -9.32
N PRO A 150 9.60 -6.62 -10.55
CA PRO A 150 10.25 -7.83 -11.00
C PRO A 150 11.77 -7.64 -11.04
N GLU A 151 12.53 -8.72 -10.96
CA GLU A 151 13.99 -8.70 -10.78
C GLU A 151 14.71 -7.72 -11.73
N GLY A 152 14.39 -7.77 -13.02
CA GLY A 152 14.99 -6.88 -14.04
C GLY A 152 14.65 -5.39 -13.92
N LEU A 153 13.69 -5.01 -13.06
CA LEU A 153 13.32 -3.61 -12.79
C LEU A 153 13.81 -3.12 -11.43
N ARG A 154 14.21 -4.01 -10.52
CA ARG A 154 14.62 -3.62 -9.16
C ARG A 154 15.74 -2.59 -9.20
N GLU A 155 16.69 -2.78 -10.10
CA GLU A 155 17.82 -1.88 -10.25
C GLU A 155 17.47 -0.48 -10.76
N GLY A 156 16.32 -0.35 -11.42
CA GLY A 156 15.77 0.94 -11.82
C GLY A 156 15.00 1.64 -10.70
N THR A 157 14.94 1.10 -9.49
CA THR A 157 14.20 1.70 -8.38
C THR A 157 15.09 2.57 -7.49
N ALA A 158 14.53 3.66 -6.96
CA ALA A 158 15.20 4.46 -5.96
C ALA A 158 15.31 3.68 -4.63
N ALA A 159 16.51 3.68 -4.05
CA ALA A 159 16.80 3.05 -2.76
C ALA A 159 17.01 4.13 -1.71
N THR A 160 15.95 4.38 -0.93
CA THR A 160 15.85 5.57 -0.07
C THR A 160 15.99 5.26 1.42
N GLU A 161 16.05 3.98 1.81
CA GLU A 161 16.14 3.59 3.22
C GLU A 161 17.60 3.37 3.66
N ARG A 162 18.02 4.06 4.72
CA ARG A 162 19.32 3.81 5.38
C ARG A 162 19.25 2.73 6.48
N GLY A 163 18.04 2.46 6.96
CA GLY A 163 17.76 1.44 7.94
C GLY A 163 16.44 1.66 8.67
N PRO A 164 15.92 0.63 9.32
CA PRO A 164 14.59 0.62 9.95
C PRO A 164 14.58 1.30 11.32
N PHE A 165 15.26 2.43 11.47
CA PHE A 165 15.44 3.10 12.76
C PHE A 165 14.10 3.43 13.42
N HIS A 166 13.14 3.93 12.64
CA HIS A 166 11.80 4.25 13.13
C HIS A 166 11.03 3.00 13.58
N GLU A 167 11.13 1.92 12.81
CA GLU A 167 10.49 0.65 13.18
C GLU A 167 11.14 0.00 14.40
N ALA A 168 12.45 0.16 14.59
CA ALA A 168 13.18 -0.29 15.77
C ALA A 168 12.68 0.44 17.04
N ASP A 169 12.40 1.74 16.95
CA ASP A 169 11.84 2.49 18.07
C ASP A 169 10.39 2.08 18.35
N MET A 170 9.58 1.90 17.30
CA MET A 170 8.19 1.48 17.44
C MET A 170 8.06 0.07 18.04
N THR A 171 8.90 -0.87 17.62
CA THR A 171 8.92 -2.22 18.20
C THR A 171 9.24 -2.17 19.70
N ARG A 172 10.27 -1.42 20.11
CA ARG A 172 10.59 -1.21 21.54
C ARG A 172 9.44 -0.61 22.33
N GLN A 173 8.77 0.42 21.80
CA GLN A 173 7.61 1.05 22.45
C GLN A 173 6.42 0.08 22.61
N ASN A 174 6.37 -0.96 21.80
CA ASN A 174 5.36 -2.00 21.85
C ASN A 174 5.82 -3.28 22.59
N GLY A 175 6.97 -3.21 23.29
CA GLY A 175 7.49 -4.33 24.09
C GLY A 175 7.97 -5.53 23.26
N THR A 176 8.38 -5.29 22.02
CA THR A 176 8.90 -6.32 21.11
C THR A 176 10.23 -5.88 20.50
N ASP A 177 10.98 -6.83 19.96
CA ASP A 177 12.20 -6.57 19.21
C ASP A 177 11.93 -6.41 17.72
N LEU A 178 12.83 -5.69 17.05
CA LEU A 178 12.84 -5.61 15.60
C LEU A 178 13.19 -6.99 15.02
N PRO A 179 12.34 -7.59 14.18
CA PRO A 179 12.57 -8.93 13.67
C PRO A 179 13.73 -8.96 12.67
N SER A 180 14.43 -10.09 12.58
CA SER A 180 15.61 -10.27 11.73
C SER A 180 15.38 -10.14 10.22
N PHE A 181 14.14 -10.26 9.73
CA PHE A 181 13.83 -9.98 8.32
C PHE A 181 13.92 -8.48 8.01
N ARG A 182 13.98 -7.63 9.04
CA ARG A 182 13.89 -6.19 8.90
C ARG A 182 15.28 -5.57 8.78
N GLU A 183 15.89 -5.79 7.62
CA GLU A 183 17.12 -5.10 7.13
C GLU A 183 16.78 -3.89 6.26
N PRO A 184 17.64 -2.87 6.09
CA PRO A 184 17.37 -1.73 5.19
C PRO A 184 16.82 -2.19 3.83
N ALA A 185 15.76 -1.55 3.34
CA ALA A 185 15.14 -1.92 2.08
C ALA A 185 16.15 -1.82 0.93
N GLY A 186 16.34 -2.94 0.25
CA GLY A 186 17.09 -2.98 -1.00
C GLY A 186 16.28 -2.47 -2.18
N TRP A 187 16.92 -2.53 -3.34
CA TRP A 187 16.34 -2.17 -4.62
C TRP A 187 15.04 -2.98 -4.88
N GLY A 188 13.95 -2.27 -5.16
CA GLY A 188 12.62 -2.82 -5.40
C GLY A 188 11.94 -3.44 -4.19
N GLN A 189 12.42 -3.18 -2.97
CA GLN A 189 11.79 -3.61 -1.74
C GLN A 189 11.03 -2.45 -1.10
N VAL A 190 9.79 -2.71 -0.69
CA VAL A 190 9.01 -1.72 0.03
C VAL A 190 9.65 -1.39 1.39
N ASN A 191 9.64 -0.11 1.74
CA ASN A 191 10.18 0.40 2.98
C ASN A 191 9.34 -0.03 4.20
N ASP A 192 8.01 0.09 4.11
CA ASP A 192 7.09 -0.25 5.21
C ASP A 192 7.20 -1.72 5.61
N GLY A 193 7.62 -1.97 6.85
CA GLY A 193 7.84 -3.32 7.37
C GLY A 193 6.59 -4.20 7.43
N ASN A 194 5.40 -3.63 7.57
CA ASN A 194 4.15 -4.41 7.54
C ASN A 194 3.87 -4.91 6.12
N ALA A 195 4.01 -4.04 5.11
CA ALA A 195 3.90 -4.44 3.72
C ALA A 195 4.97 -5.48 3.35
N ARG A 196 6.21 -5.30 3.83
CA ARG A 196 7.29 -6.27 3.62
C ARG A 196 7.01 -7.64 4.25
N ALA A 197 6.42 -7.67 5.44
CA ALA A 197 5.99 -8.91 6.08
C ALA A 197 4.80 -9.60 5.36
N LEU A 198 4.17 -8.90 4.41
CA LEU A 198 3.12 -9.39 3.52
C LEU A 198 3.62 -9.55 2.07
N ASP A 199 4.90 -9.88 1.91
CA ASP A 199 5.59 -10.10 0.63
C ASP A 199 5.62 -8.87 -0.30
N GLY A 200 5.53 -7.67 0.29
CA GLY A 200 5.53 -6.39 -0.43
C GLY A 200 4.17 -6.01 -1.02
N ILE A 201 3.11 -6.76 -0.71
CA ILE A 201 1.77 -6.58 -1.28
C ILE A 201 0.79 -6.33 -0.13
N ALA A 202 0.54 -5.06 0.18
CA ALA A 202 -0.39 -4.66 1.24
C ALA A 202 -1.18 -3.41 0.85
N GLY A 203 -2.34 -3.23 1.46
CA GLY A 203 -3.22 -2.11 1.09
C GLY A 203 -2.70 -0.73 1.54
N ASN A 204 -1.75 -0.67 2.47
CA ASN A 204 -1.19 0.57 3.00
C ASN A 204 0.03 1.10 2.24
N ALA A 205 0.82 0.21 1.64
CA ALA A 205 2.12 0.49 1.01
C ALA A 205 2.53 -0.69 0.11
N GLY A 206 3.53 -0.49 -0.76
CA GLY A 206 4.10 -1.54 -1.62
C GLY A 206 3.97 -1.28 -3.11
N LEU A 207 3.23 -0.24 -3.51
CA LEU A 207 3.17 0.20 -4.89
C LEU A 207 4.43 0.98 -5.23
N PHE A 208 5.06 0.63 -6.34
CA PHE A 208 6.12 1.39 -6.97
C PHE A 208 5.58 2.12 -8.20
N GLY A 209 6.14 3.26 -8.53
CA GLY A 209 5.77 3.96 -9.76
C GLY A 209 6.68 5.12 -10.12
N ARG A 210 6.58 5.51 -11.40
CA ARG A 210 7.16 6.75 -11.94
C ARG A 210 6.16 7.90 -11.84
N LEU A 211 6.65 9.12 -12.05
CA LEU A 211 5.82 10.33 -11.98
C LEU A 211 4.60 10.25 -12.92
N GLU A 212 4.79 9.89 -14.18
CA GLU A 212 3.69 9.87 -15.16
C GLU A 212 2.65 8.79 -14.86
N ALA A 213 3.06 7.69 -14.23
CA ALA A 213 2.14 6.66 -13.77
C ALA A 213 1.28 7.19 -12.62
N VAL A 214 1.88 7.90 -11.66
CA VAL A 214 1.17 8.56 -10.57
C VAL A 214 0.20 9.61 -11.12
N GLU A 215 0.59 10.41 -12.10
CA GLU A 215 -0.29 11.39 -12.74
C GLU A 215 -1.51 10.74 -13.41
N ARG A 216 -1.30 9.63 -14.15
CA ARG A 216 -2.39 8.88 -14.77
C ARG A 216 -3.31 8.23 -13.75
N LEU A 217 -2.76 7.64 -12.69
CA LEU A 217 -3.53 7.06 -11.59
C LEU A 217 -4.34 8.13 -10.84
N ALA A 218 -3.75 9.30 -10.57
CA ALA A 218 -4.47 10.42 -9.97
C ALA A 218 -5.58 10.94 -10.90
N GLY A 219 -5.33 10.94 -12.22
CA GLY A 219 -6.33 11.24 -13.24
C GLY A 219 -7.56 10.34 -13.21
N ALA A 220 -7.45 9.12 -12.67
CA ALA A 220 -8.56 8.17 -12.54
C ALA A 220 -9.72 8.68 -11.69
N PHE A 221 -9.46 9.62 -10.76
CA PHE A 221 -10.47 10.22 -9.88
C PHE A 221 -11.18 11.42 -10.50
N ARG A 222 -10.78 11.85 -11.70
CA ARG A 222 -11.42 12.99 -12.37
C ARG A 222 -12.71 12.55 -13.05
N GLU A 223 -13.69 13.45 -13.07
CA GLU A 223 -14.93 13.25 -13.85
C GLU A 223 -14.61 12.86 -15.31
N GLY A 224 -15.33 11.86 -15.82
CA GLY A 224 -15.14 11.34 -17.18
C GLY A 224 -13.98 10.35 -17.33
N SER A 225 -13.31 9.96 -16.23
CA SER A 225 -12.41 8.81 -16.20
C SER A 225 -13.12 7.53 -16.64
N SER A 226 -12.42 6.64 -17.35
CA SER A 226 -12.94 5.33 -17.73
C SER A 226 -12.83 4.28 -16.61
N LEU A 227 -12.13 4.60 -15.51
CA LEU A 227 -11.86 3.63 -14.45
C LEU A 227 -12.94 3.56 -13.38
N LEU A 228 -13.62 4.67 -13.10
CA LEU A 228 -14.67 4.80 -12.09
C LEU A 228 -15.92 5.37 -12.75
N SER A 229 -17.08 4.91 -12.31
CA SER A 229 -18.35 5.51 -12.71
C SER A 229 -18.51 6.90 -12.07
N ALA A 230 -19.24 7.80 -12.75
CA ALA A 230 -19.46 9.17 -12.33
C ALA A 230 -20.72 9.31 -11.46
#